data_AF-X1W0U8-F1
#
_entry.id   AF-X1W0U8-F1
#
_cell.length_a   1.000
_cell.length_b   1.000
_cell.length_c   1.000
_cell.angle_alpha   90.00
_cell.angle_beta   90.00
_cell.angle_gamma   90.00
#
_symmetry.space_group_name_H-M   'P 1'
#
loop_
_entity.id
_entity.type
_entity.pdbx_description
1 polymer ?
#
loop_
_entity_poly.entity_id
_entity_poly.type
_entity_poly.pdbx_seq_one_letter_code
_entity_poly.pdbx_strand_id
1 'polypeptide(L)'
;EYIDIPVLTGAGLARNYINVLTSKVVVAFHGRTGTISEIALALNIGKKVISLNFDLGPLFKKYEEDKQLILAKQPEEVIVLIRRILKSDFDKEVKKIKRKNQEPK
;
A
#
# COMPACT_ATOMS: atom_id res chain seq x y z
N GLU A 1 -18.20 1.10 16.90
CA GLU A 1 -18.29 -0.31 17.29
C GLU A 1 -18.07 -1.18 16.05
N TYR A 2 -16.81 -1.40 15.66
CA TYR A 2 -16.36 -2.19 14.48
C TYR A 2 -14.85 -2.55 14.58
N ILE A 3 -14.24 -2.43 15.77
CA ILE A 3 -12.80 -2.59 15.98
C ILE A 3 -12.60 -3.71 16.99
N ASP A 4 -12.01 -4.82 16.55
CA ASP A 4 -11.73 -5.97 17.41
C ASP A 4 -10.48 -5.74 18.27
N ILE A 5 -9.44 -5.14 17.68
CA ILE A 5 -8.14 -4.94 18.33
C ILE A 5 -7.77 -3.45 18.27
N PRO A 6 -8.06 -2.67 19.32
CA PRO A 6 -7.63 -1.28 19.40
C PRO A 6 -6.12 -1.20 19.71
N VAL A 7 -5.36 -0.54 18.84
CA VAL A 7 -3.94 -0.26 19.07
C VAL A 7 -3.78 1.19 19.54
N LEU A 8 -3.64 1.37 20.85
CA LEU A 8 -3.44 2.69 21.48
C LEU A 8 -1.98 3.12 21.35
N THR A 9 -1.67 3.91 20.32
CA THR A 9 -0.27 4.25 20.01
C THR A 9 0.30 5.43 20.79
N GLY A 10 -0.54 6.34 21.29
CA GLY A 10 -0.09 7.62 21.90
C GLY A 10 0.70 8.54 20.96
N ALA A 11 0.80 8.21 19.66
CA ALA A 11 1.77 8.79 18.74
C ALA A 11 1.23 10.01 17.93
N GLY A 12 0.06 10.53 18.27
CA GLY A 12 -0.57 11.63 17.52
C GLY A 12 -0.66 11.33 16.03
N LEU A 13 -0.19 12.24 15.18
CA LEU A 13 -0.16 12.07 13.72
C LEU A 13 0.87 11.02 13.24
N ALA A 14 1.90 10.73 14.03
CA ALA A 14 2.93 9.76 13.64
C ALA A 14 2.38 8.33 13.51
N ARG A 15 1.20 8.04 14.09
CA ARG A 15 0.50 6.75 13.94
C ARG A 15 0.19 6.42 12.47
N ASN A 16 0.03 7.42 11.60
CA ASN A 16 -0.21 7.22 10.18
C ASN A 16 0.95 6.45 9.52
N TYR A 17 2.18 6.71 9.97
CA TYR A 17 3.34 5.98 9.49
C TYR A 17 3.33 4.51 9.94
N ILE A 18 2.86 4.24 11.16
CA ILE A 18 2.67 2.87 11.66
C ILE A 18 1.66 2.13 10.78
N ASN A 19 0.49 2.72 10.52
CA ASN A 19 -0.56 2.14 9.68
C ASN A 19 0.00 1.69 8.31
N VAL A 20 0.76 2.58 7.68
CA VAL A 20 1.36 2.35 6.37
C VAL A 20 2.45 1.27 6.41
N LEU A 21 3.35 1.32 7.40
CA LEU A 21 4.45 0.37 7.53
C LEU A 21 3.97 -1.06 7.73
N THR A 22 2.99 -1.24 8.62
CA THR A 22 2.45 -2.57 8.97
C THR A 22 1.54 -3.13 7.89
N SER A 23 1.10 -2.33 6.94
CA SER A 23 0.25 -2.76 5.83
C SER A 23 1.05 -3.44 4.71
N LYS A 24 0.50 -4.52 4.15
CA LYS A 24 1.03 -5.15 2.93
C LYS A 24 0.61 -4.38 1.68
N VAL A 25 -0.65 -3.93 1.66
CA VAL A 25 -1.25 -3.10 0.61
C VAL A 25 -2.03 -1.98 1.29
N VAL A 26 -1.94 -0.76 0.77
CA VAL A 26 -2.75 0.38 1.25
C VAL A 26 -3.87 0.63 0.24
N VAL A 27 -5.10 0.74 0.74
CA VAL A 27 -6.26 1.13 -0.06
C VAL A 27 -6.75 2.49 0.44
N ALA A 28 -6.77 3.46 -0.45
CA ALA A 28 -7.25 4.80 -0.17
C ALA A 28 -8.66 4.99 -0.72
N PHE A 29 -9.51 5.61 0.10
CA PHE A 29 -10.81 6.13 -0.29
C PHE A 29 -10.73 7.66 -0.35
N HIS A 30 -11.76 8.30 -0.89
CA HIS A 30 -11.91 9.75 -0.82
C HIS A 30 -11.72 10.26 0.61
N GLY A 31 -10.84 11.23 0.77
CA GLY A 31 -10.48 11.76 2.07
C GLY A 31 -9.88 13.16 1.98
N ARG A 32 -9.40 13.65 3.12
CA ARG A 32 -8.77 14.97 3.25
C ARG A 32 -7.27 14.83 3.54
N THR A 33 -6.68 15.86 4.13
CA THR A 33 -5.24 15.94 4.45
C THR A 33 -4.69 14.72 5.20
N GLY A 34 -5.46 14.13 6.13
CA GLY A 34 -5.07 12.90 6.83
C GLY A 34 -4.83 11.72 5.87
N THR A 35 -5.81 11.45 5.01
CA THR A 35 -5.73 10.37 4.01
C THR A 35 -4.63 10.64 2.99
N ILE A 36 -4.50 11.89 2.52
CA ILE A 36 -3.43 12.28 1.58
C ILE A 36 -2.05 12.07 2.23
N SER A 37 -1.90 12.35 3.53
CA SER A 37 -0.64 12.11 4.25
C SER A 37 -0.27 10.63 4.30
N GLU A 38 -1.24 9.73 4.55
CA GLU A 38 -1.00 8.28 4.56
C GLU A 38 -0.65 7.75 3.16
N ILE A 39 -1.31 8.26 2.11
CA ILE A 39 -0.98 7.92 0.71
C ILE A 39 0.45 8.36 0.38
N ALA A 40 0.79 9.62 0.67
CA ALA A 40 2.13 10.15 0.40
C ALA A 40 3.21 9.37 1.17
N LEU A 41 2.97 9.04 2.45
CA LEU A 41 3.88 8.22 3.25
C LEU A 41 4.06 6.83 2.64
N ALA A 42 2.97 6.16 2.23
CA ALA A 42 3.02 4.85 1.60
C ALA A 42 3.83 4.86 0.30
N LEU A 43 3.59 5.85 -0.54
CA LEU A 43 4.31 6.01 -1.79
C LEU A 43 5.80 6.30 -1.56
N ASN A 44 6.13 7.17 -0.61
CA ASN A 44 7.53 7.50 -0.28
C ASN A 44 8.34 6.29 0.18
N ILE A 45 7.73 5.33 0.88
CA ILE A 45 8.42 4.09 1.32
C ILE A 45 8.30 2.93 0.32
N GLY A 46 7.85 3.20 -0.91
CA GLY A 46 7.80 2.20 -1.99
C GLY A 46 6.62 1.22 -1.89
N LYS A 47 5.61 1.48 -1.06
CA LYS A 47 4.42 0.62 -0.99
C LYS A 47 3.51 0.89 -2.17
N LYS A 48 2.81 -0.16 -2.62
CA LYS A 48 1.71 -0.02 -3.57
C LYS A 48 0.48 0.52 -2.87
N VAL A 49 -0.15 1.51 -3.50
CA VAL A 49 -1.40 2.14 -3.06
C VAL A 49 -2.45 1.92 -4.13
N ILE A 50 -3.64 1.48 -3.72
CA ILE A 50 -4.82 1.42 -4.60
C ILE A 50 -5.74 2.57 -4.20
N SER A 51 -6.04 3.48 -5.12
CA SER A 51 -6.99 4.58 -4.89
C SER A 51 -8.36 4.23 -5.47
N LEU A 52 -9.38 4.13 -4.62
CA LEU A 52 -10.74 3.81 -5.03
C LEU A 52 -11.55 5.09 -5.26
N ASN A 53 -11.88 5.33 -6.53
CA ASN A 53 -12.60 6.49 -7.05
C ASN A 53 -11.97 7.85 -6.73
N PHE A 54 -10.79 7.90 -6.14
CA PHE A 54 -10.19 9.13 -5.65
C PHE A 54 -9.00 9.54 -6.54
N ASP A 55 -9.25 10.53 -7.42
CA ASP A 55 -8.21 11.17 -8.21
C ASP A 55 -7.38 12.11 -7.31
N LEU A 56 -6.07 11.88 -7.27
CA LEU A 56 -5.12 12.64 -6.46
C LEU A 56 -4.46 13.78 -7.26
N GLY A 57 -4.78 13.88 -8.54
CA GLY A 57 -4.30 14.93 -9.42
C GLY A 57 -2.82 14.80 -9.82
N PRO A 58 -2.30 15.81 -10.52
CA PRO A 58 -1.03 15.72 -11.25
C PRO A 58 0.19 15.52 -10.35
N LEU A 59 0.12 15.87 -9.06
CA LEU A 59 1.21 15.71 -8.11
C LEU A 59 1.63 14.23 -7.95
N PHE A 60 0.69 13.30 -8.11
CA PHE A 60 0.92 11.87 -7.92
C PHE A 60 1.10 11.09 -9.23
N LYS A 61 1.03 11.77 -10.38
CA LYS A 61 1.03 11.15 -11.71
C LYS A 61 2.22 10.21 -11.95
N LYS A 62 3.42 10.59 -11.48
CA LYS A 62 4.61 9.73 -11.59
C LYS A 62 4.42 8.37 -10.91
N TYR A 63 3.77 8.34 -9.75
CA TYR A 63 3.50 7.08 -9.05
C TYR A 63 2.46 6.21 -9.78
N GLU A 64 1.56 6.82 -10.54
CA GLU A 64 0.64 6.09 -11.43
C GLU A 64 1.38 5.48 -12.62
N GLU A 65 2.26 6.26 -13.25
CA GLU A 65 3.12 5.81 -14.36
C GLU A 65 4.02 4.64 -13.92
N ASP A 66 4.58 4.74 -12.72
CA ASP A 66 5.40 3.70 -12.09
C ASP A 66 4.57 2.50 -11.59
N LYS A 67 3.23 2.54 -11.74
CA LYS A 67 2.28 1.52 -11.27
C LYS A 67 2.36 1.23 -9.78
N GLN A 68 2.84 2.21 -9.02
CA GLN A 68 2.89 2.17 -7.57
C GLN A 68 1.60 2.71 -6.95
N LEU A 69 1.01 3.75 -7.56
CA LEU A 69 -0.36 4.17 -7.35
C LEU A 69 -1.24 3.55 -8.44
N ILE A 70 -2.32 2.87 -8.05
CA ILE A 70 -3.22 2.18 -8.98
C ILE A 70 -4.62 2.71 -8.75
N LEU A 71 -5.24 3.27 -9.78
CA LEU A 71 -6.62 3.74 -9.69
C LEU A 71 -7.59 2.57 -9.89
N ALA A 72 -8.61 2.50 -9.05
CA ALA A 72 -9.72 1.55 -9.14
C ALA A 72 -11.05 2.30 -9.06
N LYS A 73 -12.09 1.78 -9.71
CA LYS A 73 -13.41 2.42 -9.73
C LYS A 73 -14.45 1.73 -8.85
N GLN A 74 -14.22 0.46 -8.52
CA GLN A 74 -15.19 -0.35 -7.75
C GLN A 74 -14.47 -1.26 -6.73
N PRO A 75 -15.11 -1.60 -5.61
CA PRO A 75 -14.52 -2.45 -4.58
C PRO A 75 -14.01 -3.82 -5.12
N GLU A 76 -14.73 -4.42 -6.06
CA GLU A 76 -14.39 -5.72 -6.65
C GLU A 76 -13.04 -5.67 -7.35
N GLU A 77 -12.77 -4.59 -8.07
CA GLU A 77 -11.49 -4.32 -8.72
C GLU A 77 -10.36 -4.20 -7.69
N VAL A 78 -10.62 -3.50 -6.59
CA VAL A 78 -9.65 -3.38 -5.48
C VAL A 78 -9.28 -4.75 -4.93
N ILE A 79 -10.26 -5.64 -4.71
CA ILE A 79 -9.99 -7.01 -4.21
C ILE A 79 -9.13 -7.81 -5.20
N VAL A 80 -9.41 -7.73 -6.49
CA VAL A 80 -8.61 -8.40 -7.54
C VAL A 80 -7.17 -7.87 -7.53
N LEU A 81 -6.99 -6.56 -7.43
CA LEU A 81 -5.68 -5.92 -7.37
C LEU A 81 -4.90 -6.33 -6.12
N ILE A 82 -5.52 -6.35 -4.94
CA ILE A 82 -4.90 -6.81 -3.70
C ILE A 82 -4.36 -8.23 -3.87
N ARG A 83 -5.18 -9.17 -4.37
CA ARG A 83 -4.76 -10.57 -4.59
C ARG A 83 -3.56 -10.67 -5.53
N ARG A 84 -3.55 -9.88 -6.61
CA ARG A 84 -2.44 -9.86 -7.58
C ARG A 84 -1.16 -9.32 -6.95
N ILE A 85 -1.25 -8.25 -6.15
CA ILE A 85 -0.10 -7.67 -5.45
C ILE A 85 0.50 -8.67 -4.47
N LEU A 86 -0.34 -9.28 -3.61
CA LEU A 86 0.10 -10.27 -2.63
C LEU A 86 0.76 -11.48 -3.29
N LYS A 87 0.20 -11.99 -4.39
CA LYS A 87 0.80 -13.10 -5.15
C LYS A 87 2.17 -12.71 -5.72
N SER A 88 2.27 -11.52 -6.32
CA SER A 88 3.54 -11.05 -6.91
C SER A 88 4.64 -10.89 -5.87
N ASP A 89 4.31 -10.39 -4.68
CA ASP A 89 5.28 -10.21 -3.60
C ASP A 89 5.75 -11.55 -3.03
N PHE A 90 4.83 -12.51 -2.85
CA PHE A 90 5.17 -13.87 -2.47
C PHE A 90 6.11 -14.54 -3.50
N ASP A 91 5.79 -14.44 -4.79
CA ASP A 91 6.62 -15.03 -5.85
C ASP A 91 8.04 -14.43 -5.89
N LYS A 92 8.17 -13.12 -5.64
CA LYS A 92 9.48 -12.44 -5.55
C LYS A 92 10.29 -12.94 -4.36
N GLU A 93 9.64 -13.13 -3.21
CA GLU A 93 10.28 -13.63 -2.00
C GLU A 93 10.80 -15.06 -2.19
N VAL A 94 9.98 -15.95 -2.77
CA VAL A 94 10.37 -17.33 -3.11
C VAL A 94 11.57 -17.34 -4.07
N LYS A 95 11.56 -16.50 -5.11
CA LYS A 95 12.70 -16.38 -6.05
C LYS A 95 13.97 -15.90 -5.35
N LYS A 96 13.87 -14.95 -4.42
CA LYS A 96 15.02 -14.43 -3.65
C LYS A 96 15.66 -15.51 -2.78
N ILE A 97 14.85 -16.35 -2.12
CA ILE A 97 15.33 -17.46 -1.30
C ILE A 97 16.06 -18.50 -2.17
N LYS A 98 15.47 -18.89 -3.32
CA LYS A 98 16.09 -19.85 -4.23
C LYS A 98 17.46 -19.38 -4.75
N ARG A 99 17.60 -18.08 -5.07
CA ARG A 99 18.88 -17.50 -5.51
C ARG A 99 19.94 -17.54 -4.42
N LYS A 100 19.60 -17.17 -3.18
CA LYS A 100 20.54 -17.24 -2.04
C LYS A 100 21.03 -18.65 -1.73
N ASN A 101 20.22 -19.67 -2.01
CA ASN A 101 20.59 -21.07 -1.79
C ASN A 101 21.36 -21.70 -2.97
N GLN A 102 21.53 -20.96 -4.08
CA GLN A 102 22.24 -21.41 -5.29
C GLN A 102 23.61 -20.71 -5.47
N GLU A 103 23.97 -19.76 -4.61
CA GLU A 103 25.32 -19.18 -4.59
C GLU A 103 26.30 -20.23 -4.01
N PRO A 104 27.39 -20.59 -4.73
CA PRO A 104 28.40 -21.48 -4.18
C PRO A 104 29.03 -20.83 -2.93
N LYS A 105 29.13 -21.62 -1.85
CA LYS A 105 29.85 -21.24 -0.63
C LYS A 105 31.32 -20.94 -0.92
#